data_AF-A0A969EKX0-F1
#
_entry.id   AF-A0A969EKX0-F1
#
_cell.length_a   1.000
_cell.length_b   1.000
_cell.length_c   1.000
_cell.angle_alpha   90.00
_cell.angle_beta   90.00
_cell.angle_gamma   90.00
#
_symmetry.space_group_name_H-M   'P 1'
#
loop_
_entity.id
_entity.type
_entity.pdbx_description
1 polymer ?
#
loop_
_entity_poly.entity_id
_entity_poly.type
_entity_poly.pdbx_seq_one_letter_code
_entity_poly.pdbx_strand_id
1 'polypeptide(L)'
;MPKSGSHLLIQILEGLTELGPFVNPGFPPVNRFEDNSKLPDEKVLAEIRAMRPGDIRYGYLHAEEPWRSAVTGSGRARKLATLFVYRDPRDWVISQIFYAKDMHKGHMLHEYYQSLPTMEARIHAAIEGVKTTKVSAPSVVERYSHYLGWLEVPGLLCLRFEDLIENRRSKIEDILEYLATFNFRPSIPKEQAIDALMEAISPHKSGTFRKGQ
;
A
#
# COMPACT_ATOMS: atom_id res chain seq x y z
N MET A 1 -1.03 -0.15 3.59
CA MET A 1 -0.05 -0.42 4.67
C MET A 1 1.26 -0.98 4.08
N PRO A 2 2.46 -0.67 4.63
CA PRO A 2 3.71 -1.25 4.13
C PRO A 2 3.68 -2.78 4.15
N LYS A 3 4.25 -3.43 3.13
CA LYS A 3 4.30 -4.91 2.99
C LYS A 3 2.94 -5.61 2.81
N SER A 4 1.86 -4.86 2.61
CA SER A 4 0.52 -5.39 2.35
C SER A 4 0.16 -5.49 0.85
N GLY A 5 1.15 -5.45 -0.05
CA GLY A 5 0.90 -5.59 -1.50
C GLY A 5 0.67 -4.29 -2.26
N SER A 6 1.14 -3.14 -1.75
CA SER A 6 1.04 -1.84 -2.45
C SER A 6 1.59 -1.88 -3.88
N HIS A 7 2.74 -2.51 -4.13
CA HIS A 7 3.29 -2.61 -5.49
C HIS A 7 2.41 -3.41 -6.45
N LEU A 8 1.75 -4.48 -5.98
CA LEU A 8 0.81 -5.24 -6.81
C LEU A 8 -0.39 -4.35 -7.19
N LEU A 9 -0.97 -3.65 -6.21
CA LEU A 9 -2.08 -2.75 -6.48
C LEU A 9 -1.67 -1.60 -7.42
N ILE A 10 -0.48 -1.03 -7.25
CA ILE A 10 0.02 0.03 -8.15
C ILE A 10 0.15 -0.49 -9.58
N GLN A 11 0.65 -1.72 -9.80
CA GLN A 11 0.74 -2.32 -11.13
C GLN A 11 -0.63 -2.53 -11.77
N ILE A 12 -1.61 -3.00 -10.98
CA ILE A 12 -3.00 -3.12 -11.46
C ILE A 12 -3.52 -1.74 -11.88
N LEU A 13 -3.30 -0.71 -11.07
CA LEU A 13 -3.74 0.65 -11.36
C LEU A 13 -2.96 1.28 -12.52
N GLU A 14 -1.73 0.87 -12.78
CA GLU A 14 -0.94 1.31 -13.94
C GLU A 14 -1.63 0.95 -15.25
N GLY A 15 -2.36 -0.17 -15.31
CA GLY A 15 -3.19 -0.51 -16.48
C GLY A 15 -4.26 0.52 -16.82
N LEU A 16 -4.66 1.39 -15.88
CA LEU A 16 -5.59 2.49 -16.15
C LEU A 16 -5.03 3.52 -17.13
N THR A 17 -3.71 3.64 -17.29
CA THR A 17 -3.11 4.57 -18.27
C THR A 17 -3.46 4.21 -19.71
N GLU A 18 -3.80 2.94 -19.97
CA GLU A 18 -4.27 2.46 -21.27
C GLU A 18 -5.79 2.64 -21.45
N LEU A 19 -6.53 2.91 -20.36
CA LEU A 19 -7.99 2.96 -20.37
C LEU A 19 -8.58 4.38 -20.29
N GLY A 20 -7.75 5.38 -20.02
CA GLY A 20 -8.19 6.75 -19.83
C GLY A 20 -7.06 7.70 -19.51
N PRO A 21 -7.36 8.96 -19.18
CA PRO A 21 -6.37 10.00 -18.94
C PRO A 21 -5.74 9.88 -17.53
N PHE A 22 -5.23 8.69 -17.20
CA PHE A 22 -4.51 8.46 -15.95
C PHE A 22 -3.01 8.69 -16.14
N VAL A 23 -2.37 9.19 -15.08
CA VAL A 23 -0.93 9.39 -15.04
C VAL A 23 -0.39 8.75 -13.78
N ASN A 24 0.52 7.81 -13.94
CA ASN A 24 1.31 7.25 -12.86
C ASN A 24 2.71 7.88 -12.90
N PRO A 25 3.05 8.83 -12.01
CA PRO A 25 4.39 9.43 -11.98
C PRO A 25 5.44 8.46 -11.43
N GLY A 26 5.03 7.29 -10.92
CA GLY A 26 5.92 6.31 -10.31
C GLY A 26 6.31 6.65 -8.87
N PHE A 27 7.58 6.41 -8.54
CA PHE A 27 8.17 6.64 -7.23
C PHE A 27 8.62 8.10 -7.07
N PRO A 28 8.78 8.60 -5.82
CA PRO A 28 8.54 7.95 -4.52
C PRO A 28 7.06 8.01 -4.07
N PRO A 29 6.68 7.29 -2.98
CA PRO A 29 5.36 7.48 -2.37
C PRO A 29 5.16 8.93 -1.87
N VAL A 30 3.92 9.40 -1.80
CA VAL A 30 3.56 10.80 -1.41
C VAL A 30 4.05 11.23 -0.02
N ASN A 31 4.49 10.29 0.81
CA ASN A 31 5.01 10.55 2.16
C ASN A 31 6.53 10.33 2.29
N ARG A 32 7.25 10.32 1.17
CA ARG A 32 8.70 10.08 1.09
C ARG A 32 9.39 10.98 0.08
N PHE A 33 10.64 11.35 0.39
CA PHE A 33 11.58 11.88 -0.58
C PHE A 33 12.17 10.75 -1.46
N GLU A 34 12.92 11.10 -2.51
CA GLU A 34 13.61 10.13 -3.39
C GLU A 34 14.62 9.26 -2.64
N ASP A 35 15.25 9.81 -1.59
CA ASP A 35 16.16 9.08 -0.69
C ASP A 35 15.41 8.19 0.33
N ASN A 36 14.08 8.09 0.21
CA ASN A 36 13.18 7.33 1.08
C ASN A 36 13.11 7.83 2.54
N SER A 37 13.60 9.04 2.82
CA SER A 37 13.35 9.72 4.10
C SER A 37 11.89 10.21 4.17
N LYS A 38 11.37 10.40 5.40
CA LYS A 38 9.97 10.83 5.59
C LYS A 38 9.79 12.30 5.20
N LEU A 39 8.74 12.59 4.43
CA LEU A 39 8.31 13.96 4.22
C LEU A 39 7.64 14.52 5.49
N PRO A 40 7.81 15.82 5.82
CA PRO A 40 7.01 16.50 6.83
C PRO A 40 5.52 16.51 6.47
N ASP A 41 4.65 16.42 7.46
CA ASP A 41 3.21 16.26 7.26
C ASP A 41 2.58 17.38 6.39
N GLU A 42 3.03 18.63 6.56
CA GLU A 42 2.58 19.76 5.75
C GLU A 42 2.87 19.56 4.25
N LYS A 43 4.04 18.99 3.91
CA LYS A 43 4.40 18.68 2.53
C LYS A 43 3.56 17.53 1.98
N VAL A 44 3.33 16.49 2.79
CA VAL A 44 2.45 15.37 2.40
C VAL A 44 1.04 15.87 2.10
N LEU A 45 0.50 16.76 2.94
CA LEU A 45 -0.80 17.39 2.69
C LEU A 45 -0.80 18.23 1.41
N ALA A 46 0.27 18.99 1.15
CA ALA A 46 0.40 19.77 -0.07
C ALA A 46 0.40 18.87 -1.32
N GLU A 47 1.14 17.76 -1.30
CA GLU A 47 1.14 16.76 -2.39
C GLU A 47 -0.24 16.18 -2.65
N ILE A 48 -0.95 15.74 -1.60
CA ILE A 48 -2.31 15.17 -1.72
C ILE A 48 -3.27 16.21 -2.30
N ARG A 49 -3.18 17.47 -1.84
CA ARG A 49 -4.05 18.58 -2.32
C ARG A 49 -3.71 19.01 -3.75
N ALA A 50 -2.47 18.84 -4.19
CA ALA A 50 -2.02 19.19 -5.52
C ALA A 50 -2.42 18.14 -6.59
N MET A 51 -2.86 16.95 -6.18
CA MET A 51 -3.30 15.90 -7.10
C MET A 51 -4.43 16.39 -8.00
N ARG A 52 -4.30 16.11 -9.30
CA ARG A 52 -5.26 16.42 -10.37
C ARG A 52 -6.16 15.22 -10.67
N PRO A 53 -7.29 15.37 -11.39
CA PRO A 53 -8.00 14.22 -11.94
C PRO A 53 -7.05 13.34 -12.77
N GLY A 54 -7.13 12.02 -12.61
CA GLY A 54 -6.28 11.06 -13.32
C GLY A 54 -4.93 10.76 -12.65
N ASP A 55 -4.50 11.53 -11.66
CA ASP A 55 -3.26 11.23 -10.93
C ASP A 55 -3.40 9.92 -10.12
N ILE A 56 -2.53 8.95 -10.41
CA ILE A 56 -2.34 7.76 -9.59
C ILE A 56 -1.20 8.06 -8.62
N ARG A 57 -1.46 7.95 -7.32
CA ARG A 57 -0.47 8.16 -6.26
C ARG A 57 -0.66 7.12 -5.16
N TYR A 58 0.40 6.85 -4.40
CA TYR A 58 0.33 5.94 -3.27
C TYR A 58 1.17 6.45 -2.10
N GLY A 59 0.86 5.95 -0.90
CA GLY A 59 1.56 6.33 0.32
C GLY A 59 1.27 5.36 1.46
N TYR A 60 1.98 5.55 2.57
CA TYR A 60 1.83 4.75 3.78
C TYR A 60 1.33 5.62 4.94
N LEU A 61 0.15 6.21 4.76
CA LEU A 61 -0.48 7.12 5.71
C LEU A 61 -1.24 6.36 6.79
N HIS A 62 -1.12 6.81 8.03
CA HIS A 62 -1.92 6.31 9.14
C HIS A 62 -3.38 6.75 8.97
N ALA A 63 -4.30 5.96 9.50
CA ALA A 63 -5.72 6.24 9.52
C ALA A 63 -6.04 7.25 10.63
N GLU A 64 -5.53 8.47 10.52
CA GLU A 64 -5.72 9.56 11.49
C GLU A 64 -5.87 10.90 10.76
N GLU A 65 -6.27 11.94 11.49
CA GLU A 65 -6.21 13.29 10.95
C GLU A 65 -4.75 13.77 10.86
N PRO A 66 -4.37 14.56 9.84
CA PRO A 66 -5.24 15.21 8.85
C PRO A 66 -5.55 14.35 7.59
N TRP A 67 -5.07 13.10 7.55
CA TRP A 67 -5.10 12.25 6.35
C TRP A 67 -6.51 11.80 5.98
N ARG A 68 -7.31 11.41 6.98
CA ARG A 68 -8.72 11.01 6.77
C ARG A 68 -9.49 12.12 6.07
N SER A 69 -9.41 13.34 6.57
CA SER A 69 -10.05 14.51 5.96
C SER A 69 -9.50 14.82 4.57
N ALA A 70 -8.18 14.72 4.38
CA ALA A 70 -7.54 15.00 3.09
C ALA A 70 -8.01 14.08 1.96
N VAL A 71 -8.25 12.79 2.23
CA VAL A 71 -8.65 11.82 1.19
C VAL A 71 -10.17 11.71 1.02
N THR A 72 -10.94 11.91 2.08
CA THR A 72 -12.42 11.87 2.03
C THR A 72 -13.05 13.15 1.49
N GLY A 73 -12.27 14.23 1.37
CA GLY A 73 -12.73 15.50 0.85
C GLY A 73 -13.58 16.30 1.84
N SER A 74 -13.29 16.21 3.13
CA SER A 74 -13.96 17.05 4.13
C SER A 74 -13.44 18.51 4.04
N GLY A 75 -14.32 19.47 4.30
CA GLY A 75 -13.98 20.90 4.24
C GLY A 75 -13.71 21.40 2.81
N ARG A 76 -12.49 21.88 2.54
CA ARG A 76 -12.07 22.41 1.22
C ARG A 76 -11.36 21.37 0.34
N ALA A 77 -11.14 20.16 0.85
CA ALA A 77 -10.45 19.11 0.11
C ALA A 77 -11.38 18.45 -0.92
N ARG A 78 -10.84 18.07 -2.07
CA ARG A 78 -11.56 17.24 -3.05
C ARG A 78 -11.57 15.79 -2.57
N LYS A 79 -12.71 15.09 -2.72
CA LYS A 79 -12.80 13.66 -2.46
C LYS A 79 -11.93 12.89 -3.47
N LEU A 80 -11.05 12.01 -2.97
CA LEU A 80 -10.17 11.18 -3.78
C LEU A 80 -10.70 9.74 -3.85
N ALA A 81 -10.58 9.12 -5.02
CA ALA A 81 -10.79 7.68 -5.17
C ALA A 81 -9.66 6.96 -4.43
N THR A 82 -9.96 6.45 -3.23
CA THR A 82 -8.95 5.98 -2.29
C THR A 82 -9.12 4.48 -2.06
N LEU A 83 -8.07 3.73 -2.43
CA LEU A 83 -8.00 2.29 -2.26
C LEU A 83 -7.05 1.97 -1.11
N PHE A 84 -7.52 1.20 -0.13
CA PHE A 84 -6.72 0.76 1.02
C PHE A 84 -6.43 -0.73 0.94
N VAL A 85 -5.16 -1.09 0.75
CA VAL A 85 -4.71 -2.49 0.78
C VAL A 85 -4.14 -2.88 2.15
N TYR A 86 -4.68 -3.98 2.69
CA TYR A 86 -4.27 -4.62 3.94
C TYR A 86 -4.03 -6.11 3.74
N ARG A 87 -3.37 -6.76 4.70
CA ARG A 87 -2.89 -8.14 4.59
C ARG A 87 -3.04 -8.86 5.92
N ASP A 88 -3.20 -10.19 5.90
CA ASP A 88 -3.18 -11.01 7.11
C ASP A 88 -1.90 -10.73 7.92
N PRO A 89 -2.02 -10.48 9.24
CA PRO A 89 -0.87 -10.15 10.10
C PRO A 89 0.19 -11.26 10.16
N ARG A 90 -0.21 -12.53 10.05
CA ARG A 90 0.73 -13.67 10.09
C ARG A 90 1.67 -13.62 8.89
N ASP A 91 1.09 -13.44 7.71
CA ASP A 91 1.79 -13.32 6.44
C ASP A 91 2.62 -12.03 6.35
N TRP A 92 2.09 -10.95 6.91
CA TRP A 92 2.79 -9.67 7.01
C TRP A 92 4.07 -9.77 7.85
N VAL A 93 4.01 -10.44 9.03
CA VAL A 93 5.18 -10.64 9.91
C VAL A 93 6.31 -11.34 9.17
N ILE A 94 5.98 -12.42 8.47
CA ILE A 94 6.96 -13.17 7.67
C ILE A 94 7.58 -12.28 6.59
N SER A 95 6.75 -11.52 5.86
CA SER A 95 7.22 -10.60 4.81
C SER A 95 8.14 -9.49 5.35
N GLN A 96 7.83 -8.95 6.53
CA GLN A 96 8.61 -7.91 7.19
C GLN A 96 9.97 -8.45 7.65
N ILE A 97 9.99 -9.61 8.31
CA ILE A 97 11.23 -10.25 8.79
C ILE A 97 12.17 -10.50 7.61
N PHE A 98 11.67 -11.12 6.54
CA PHE A 98 12.50 -11.38 5.36
C PHE A 98 13.02 -10.11 4.70
N TYR A 99 12.19 -9.07 4.61
CA TYR A 99 12.63 -7.79 4.06
C TYR A 99 13.74 -7.16 4.91
N ALA A 100 13.56 -7.07 6.22
CA ALA A 100 14.52 -6.46 7.13
C ALA A 100 15.80 -7.28 7.29
N LYS A 101 15.70 -8.61 7.31
CA LYS A 101 16.84 -9.51 7.51
C LYS A 101 17.62 -9.78 6.23
N ASP A 102 16.95 -10.09 5.12
CA ASP A 102 17.63 -10.64 3.94
C ASP A 102 17.73 -9.64 2.77
N MET A 103 16.77 -8.72 2.66
CA MET A 103 16.66 -7.86 1.46
C MET A 103 17.23 -6.46 1.64
N HIS A 104 16.98 -5.84 2.80
CA HIS A 104 17.41 -4.47 3.07
C HIS A 104 18.43 -4.45 4.20
N LYS A 105 19.72 -4.55 3.85
CA LYS A 105 20.84 -4.55 4.82
C LYS A 105 20.91 -3.25 5.64
N GLY A 106 20.46 -2.13 5.10
CA GLY A 106 20.34 -0.84 5.81
C GLY A 106 19.10 -0.71 6.69
N HIS A 107 18.26 -1.76 6.80
CA HIS A 107 17.08 -1.71 7.66
C HIS A 107 17.49 -1.66 9.14
N MET A 108 16.83 -0.82 9.94
CA MET A 108 17.14 -0.65 11.37
C MET A 108 17.16 -1.98 12.15
N LEU A 109 16.24 -2.89 11.84
CA LEU A 109 16.17 -4.22 12.48
C LEU A 109 17.11 -5.28 11.89
N HIS A 110 17.94 -4.95 10.89
CA HIS A 110 18.77 -5.93 10.18
C HIS A 110 19.69 -6.69 11.12
N GLU A 111 20.55 -5.96 11.85
CA GLU A 111 21.50 -6.56 12.80
C GLU A 111 20.77 -7.33 13.92
N TYR A 112 19.67 -6.76 14.43
CA TYR A 112 18.87 -7.40 15.47
C TYR A 112 18.31 -8.75 15.00
N TYR A 113 17.69 -8.82 13.82
CA TYR A 113 17.17 -10.09 13.29
C TYR A 113 18.25 -11.10 12.90
N GLN A 114 19.46 -10.65 12.51
CA GLN A 114 20.60 -11.53 12.30
C GLN A 114 21.10 -12.16 13.61
N SER A 115 21.02 -11.42 14.72
CA SER A 115 21.43 -11.91 16.04
C SER A 115 20.51 -13.00 16.61
N LEU A 116 19.26 -13.06 16.17
CA LEU A 116 18.30 -14.07 16.63
C LEU A 116 18.54 -15.42 15.90
N PRO A 117 18.63 -16.55 16.63
CA PRO A 117 19.07 -17.82 16.05
C PRO A 117 18.03 -18.50 15.16
N THR A 118 16.74 -18.34 15.46
CA THR A 118 15.66 -19.08 14.79
C THR A 118 14.64 -18.14 14.12
N MET A 119 13.88 -18.67 13.15
CA MET A 119 12.74 -17.92 12.59
C MET A 119 11.69 -17.64 13.66
N GLU A 120 11.42 -18.61 14.53
CA GLU A 120 10.48 -18.48 15.65
C GLU A 120 10.82 -17.30 16.58
N ALA A 121 12.10 -17.15 16.96
CA ALA A 121 12.54 -16.02 17.78
C ALA A 121 12.30 -14.67 17.06
N ARG A 122 12.49 -14.62 15.73
CA ARG A 122 12.23 -13.41 14.93
C ARG A 122 10.73 -13.12 14.83
N ILE A 123 9.90 -14.15 14.72
CA ILE A 123 8.43 -14.03 14.73
C ILE A 123 7.96 -13.48 16.07
N HIS A 124 8.41 -14.05 17.20
CA HIS A 124 8.09 -13.53 18.53
C HIS A 124 8.47 -12.05 18.68
N ALA A 125 9.71 -11.70 18.29
CA ALA A 125 10.17 -10.31 18.35
C ALA A 125 9.36 -9.37 17.44
N ALA A 126 8.91 -9.84 16.27
CA ALA A 126 8.05 -9.04 15.39
C ALA A 126 6.66 -8.84 16.00
N ILE A 127 6.07 -9.90 16.59
CA ILE A 127 4.74 -9.87 17.22
C ILE A 127 4.73 -8.92 18.41
N GLU A 128 5.67 -9.10 19.35
CA GLU A 128 5.74 -8.32 20.60
C GLU A 128 6.32 -6.93 20.41
N GLY A 129 7.03 -6.71 19.30
CA GLY A 129 7.82 -5.51 19.07
C GLY A 129 9.23 -5.63 19.66
N VAL A 130 10.09 -4.70 19.27
CA VAL A 130 11.50 -4.69 19.68
C VAL A 130 11.77 -3.42 20.45
N LYS A 131 12.30 -3.55 21.67
CA LYS A 131 12.76 -2.42 22.47
C LYS A 131 14.13 -2.73 23.06
N THR A 132 15.15 -2.17 22.45
CA THR A 132 16.55 -2.28 22.91
C THR A 132 17.17 -0.88 23.00
N THR A 133 18.41 -0.79 23.48
CA THR A 133 19.17 0.48 23.49
C THR A 133 19.52 0.99 22.09
N LYS A 134 19.59 0.11 21.08
CA LYS A 134 20.02 0.46 19.71
C LYS A 134 18.85 0.60 18.74
N VAL A 135 17.81 -0.20 18.90
CA VAL A 135 16.68 -0.29 17.97
C VAL A 135 15.36 -0.34 18.71
N SER A 136 14.37 0.34 18.15
CA SER A 136 12.98 0.29 18.62
C SER A 136 12.04 0.09 17.44
N ALA A 137 11.15 -0.87 17.55
CA ALA A 137 10.09 -1.12 16.58
C ALA A 137 8.79 -1.51 17.31
N PRO A 138 7.63 -1.02 16.86
CA PRO A 138 6.35 -1.35 17.46
C PRO A 138 5.99 -2.82 17.24
N SER A 139 5.15 -3.33 18.13
CA SER A 139 4.47 -4.63 18.02
C SER A 139 3.59 -4.71 16.76
N VAL A 140 3.18 -5.92 16.40
CA VAL A 140 2.22 -6.10 15.29
C VAL A 140 0.91 -5.38 15.59
N VAL A 141 0.40 -5.47 16.82
CA VAL A 141 -0.87 -4.85 17.21
C VAL A 141 -0.78 -3.33 17.10
N GLU A 142 0.26 -2.72 17.68
CA GLU A 142 0.48 -1.28 17.57
C GLU A 142 0.58 -0.84 16.11
N ARG A 143 1.35 -1.57 15.30
CA ARG A 143 1.51 -1.24 13.89
C ARG A 143 0.19 -1.31 13.11
N TYR A 144 -0.61 -2.35 13.33
CA TYR A 144 -1.90 -2.50 12.66
C TYR A 144 -2.90 -1.43 13.13
N SER A 145 -2.89 -1.05 14.41
CA SER A 145 -3.79 -0.02 14.94
C SER A 145 -3.66 1.32 14.19
N HIS A 146 -2.47 1.67 13.71
CA HIS A 146 -2.25 2.88 12.92
C HIS A 146 -2.91 2.85 11.53
N TYR A 147 -3.24 1.68 10.98
CA TYR A 147 -3.76 1.55 9.62
C TYR A 147 -5.19 1.00 9.56
N LEU A 148 -5.61 0.16 10.51
CA LEU A 148 -6.92 -0.51 10.46
C LEU A 148 -8.09 0.46 10.53
N GLY A 149 -7.90 1.67 11.09
CA GLY A 149 -8.92 2.71 11.06
C GLY A 149 -9.37 3.10 9.63
N TRP A 150 -8.60 2.78 8.58
CA TRP A 150 -9.04 2.98 7.20
C TRP A 150 -10.23 2.09 6.80
N LEU A 151 -10.38 0.91 7.43
CA LEU A 151 -11.53 0.01 7.21
C LEU A 151 -12.85 0.63 7.66
N GLU A 152 -12.79 1.61 8.57
CA GLU A 152 -13.94 2.27 9.15
C GLU A 152 -14.31 3.56 8.40
N VAL A 153 -13.49 4.00 7.44
CA VAL A 153 -13.73 5.24 6.70
C VAL A 153 -14.69 4.98 5.53
N PRO A 154 -15.90 5.56 5.54
CA PRO A 154 -16.87 5.32 4.49
C PRO A 154 -16.39 5.85 3.12
N GLY A 155 -16.67 5.08 2.07
CA GLY A 155 -16.37 5.48 0.69
C GLY A 155 -14.92 5.22 0.24
N LEU A 156 -14.11 4.53 1.04
CA LEU A 156 -12.87 3.92 0.59
C LEU A 156 -13.14 2.51 0.07
N LEU A 157 -12.40 2.09 -0.96
CA LEU A 157 -12.37 0.69 -1.37
C LEU A 157 -11.26 -0.04 -0.59
N CYS A 158 -11.66 -0.89 0.35
CA CYS A 158 -10.71 -1.70 1.12
C CYS A 158 -10.50 -3.06 0.45
N LEU A 159 -9.23 -3.39 0.18
CA LEU A 159 -8.83 -4.60 -0.53
C LEU A 159 -7.92 -5.43 0.37
N ARG A 160 -8.31 -6.67 0.61
CA ARG A 160 -7.44 -7.65 1.26
C ARG A 160 -6.46 -8.21 0.23
N PHE A 161 -5.18 -8.26 0.57
CA PHE A 161 -4.11 -8.70 -0.32
C PHE A 161 -4.35 -10.10 -0.87
N GLU A 162 -4.81 -11.02 -0.02
CA GLU A 162 -5.09 -12.40 -0.37
C GLU A 162 -6.14 -12.49 -1.49
N ASP A 163 -7.15 -11.62 -1.48
CA ASP A 163 -8.17 -11.58 -2.53
C ASP A 163 -7.63 -11.02 -3.86
N LEU A 164 -6.60 -10.16 -3.82
CA LEU A 164 -5.88 -9.71 -5.03
C LEU A 164 -5.00 -10.82 -5.64
N ILE A 165 -4.73 -11.88 -4.88
CA ILE A 165 -4.01 -13.07 -5.37
C ILE A 165 -4.99 -14.12 -5.86
N GLU A 166 -5.98 -14.49 -5.05
CA GLU A 166 -6.88 -15.62 -5.28
C GLU A 166 -8.07 -15.26 -6.17
N ASN A 167 -8.64 -14.06 -5.97
CA ASN A 167 -9.90 -13.62 -6.59
C ASN A 167 -9.69 -12.40 -7.49
N ARG A 168 -8.52 -12.32 -8.11
CA ARG A 168 -8.00 -11.10 -8.74
C ARG A 168 -8.95 -10.47 -9.75
N ARG A 169 -9.51 -11.26 -10.67
CA ARG A 169 -10.43 -10.75 -11.71
C ARG A 169 -11.63 -10.03 -11.07
N SER A 170 -12.24 -10.66 -10.07
CA SER A 170 -13.35 -10.07 -9.30
C SER A 170 -12.90 -8.81 -8.54
N LYS A 171 -11.71 -8.78 -7.95
CA LYS A 171 -11.23 -7.57 -7.28
C LYS A 171 -10.92 -6.42 -8.24
N ILE A 172 -10.49 -6.71 -9.46
CA ILE A 172 -10.31 -5.70 -10.52
C ILE A 172 -11.67 -5.14 -10.97
N GLU A 173 -12.68 -6.00 -11.07
CA GLU A 173 -14.06 -5.59 -11.30
C GLU A 173 -14.57 -4.64 -10.20
N ASP A 174 -14.35 -4.96 -8.91
CA ASP A 174 -14.68 -4.07 -7.79
C ASP A 174 -13.97 -2.70 -7.91
N ILE A 175 -12.71 -2.68 -8.37
CA ILE A 175 -11.96 -1.44 -8.61
C ILE A 175 -12.63 -0.60 -9.70
N LEU A 176 -13.03 -1.21 -10.83
CA LEU A 176 -13.71 -0.49 -11.90
C LEU A 176 -15.08 0.04 -11.46
N GLU A 177 -15.84 -0.74 -10.68
CA GLU A 177 -17.12 -0.33 -10.13
C GLU A 177 -16.96 0.82 -9.12
N TYR A 178 -15.93 0.76 -8.28
CA TYR A 178 -15.58 1.85 -7.38
C TYR A 178 -15.23 3.12 -8.14
N LEU A 179 -14.39 3.03 -9.17
CA LEU A 179 -14.01 4.19 -10.00
C LEU A 179 -15.20 4.77 -10.78
N ALA A 180 -16.21 3.96 -11.11
CA ALA A 180 -17.46 4.45 -11.71
C ALA A 180 -18.23 5.41 -10.78
N THR A 181 -18.09 5.25 -9.46
CA THR A 181 -18.64 6.22 -8.48
C THR A 181 -17.92 7.58 -8.50
N PHE A 182 -16.75 7.64 -9.14
CA PHE A 182 -15.96 8.85 -9.40
C PHE A 182 -16.04 9.29 -10.87
N ASN A 183 -17.10 8.89 -11.59
CA ASN A 183 -17.37 9.23 -12.99
C ASN A 183 -16.33 8.71 -13.99
N PHE A 184 -15.55 7.68 -13.62
CA PHE A 184 -14.69 7.00 -14.59
C PHE A 184 -15.39 5.74 -15.14
N ARG A 185 -15.56 5.69 -16.46
CA ARG A 185 -15.96 4.47 -17.18
C ARG A 185 -15.04 4.31 -18.38
N PRO A 186 -14.39 3.16 -18.57
CA PRO A 186 -13.61 2.88 -19.77
C PRO A 186 -14.49 3.03 -21.02
N SER A 187 -13.90 3.50 -22.12
CA SER A 187 -14.58 3.56 -23.43
C SER A 187 -14.71 2.18 -24.11
N ILE A 188 -14.04 1.18 -23.56
CA ILE A 188 -14.04 -0.21 -24.04
C ILE A 188 -14.94 -1.11 -23.17
N PRO A 189 -15.34 -2.29 -23.66
CA PRO A 189 -16.10 -3.26 -22.87
C PRO A 189 -15.42 -3.62 -21.55
N LYS A 190 -16.23 -3.85 -20.49
CA LYS A 190 -15.77 -4.17 -19.12
C LYS A 190 -14.72 -5.29 -19.09
N GLU A 191 -14.96 -6.38 -19.83
CA GLU A 191 -14.03 -7.51 -19.90
C GLU A 191 -12.66 -7.12 -20.46
N GLN A 192 -12.62 -6.30 -21.51
CA GLN A 192 -11.35 -5.82 -22.09
C GLN A 192 -10.61 -4.87 -21.14
N ALA A 193 -11.35 -4.04 -20.39
CA ALA A 193 -10.77 -3.22 -19.34
C ALA A 193 -10.15 -4.08 -18.23
N ILE A 194 -10.85 -5.12 -17.78
CA ILE A 194 -10.34 -6.08 -16.78
C ILE A 194 -9.06 -6.74 -17.29
N ASP A 195 -9.04 -7.18 -18.55
CA ASP A 195 -7.87 -7.83 -19.15
C ASP A 195 -6.68 -6.87 -19.23
N ALA A 196 -6.88 -5.60 -19.60
CA ALA A 196 -5.82 -4.58 -19.59
C ALA A 196 -5.23 -4.36 -18.18
N LEU A 197 -6.06 -4.31 -17.13
CA LEU A 197 -5.59 -4.20 -15.74
C LEU A 197 -4.85 -5.46 -15.27
N MET A 198 -5.23 -6.63 -15.78
CA MET A 198 -4.55 -7.91 -15.50
C MET A 198 -3.18 -7.97 -16.17
N GLU A 199 -3.07 -7.54 -17.43
CA GLU A 199 -1.84 -7.56 -18.22
C GLU A 199 -0.77 -6.58 -17.70
N ALA A 200 -1.18 -5.48 -17.06
CA ALA A 200 -0.26 -4.53 -16.43
C ALA A 200 0.53 -5.13 -15.25
N ILE A 201 0.10 -6.27 -14.71
CA ILE A 201 0.76 -6.91 -13.57
C ILE A 201 2.09 -7.52 -14.01
N SER A 202 3.18 -6.95 -13.47
CA SER A 202 4.54 -7.41 -13.74
C SER A 202 5.25 -7.78 -12.44
N PRO A 203 5.10 -9.03 -11.93
CA PRO A 203 5.63 -9.43 -10.63
C PRO A 203 7.14 -9.20 -10.47
N HIS A 204 7.89 -9.28 -11.57
CA HIS A 204 9.34 -9.07 -11.61
C HIS A 204 9.77 -7.63 -11.32
N LYS A 205 8.89 -6.64 -11.51
CA LYS A 205 9.15 -5.23 -11.13
C LYS A 205 8.94 -4.96 -9.63
N SER A 206 8.36 -5.90 -8.88
CA SER A 206 8.22 -5.77 -7.44
C SER A 206 9.48 -6.28 -6.74
N GLY A 207 10.28 -5.36 -6.20
CA GLY A 207 11.52 -5.68 -5.48
C GLY A 207 11.34 -6.56 -4.23
N THR A 208 10.10 -6.92 -3.86
CA THR A 208 9.79 -7.80 -2.73
C THR A 208 8.95 -9.02 -3.12
N PHE A 209 8.76 -9.27 -4.41
CA PHE A 209 8.06 -10.46 -4.88
C PHE A 209 8.85 -11.72 -4.51
N ARG A 210 8.17 -12.68 -3.87
CA ARG A 210 8.66 -14.04 -3.66
C ARG A 210 7.61 -14.99 -4.22
N LYS A 211 8.02 -15.95 -5.06
CA LYS A 211 7.20 -17.14 -5.29
C LYS A 211 7.14 -17.87 -3.96
N GLY A 212 5.94 -18.06 -3.41
CA GLY A 212 5.77 -18.98 -2.29
C GLY A 212 6.37 -20.33 -2.70
N GLN A 213 7.27 -20.85 -1.89
CA GLN A 213 7.68 -22.26 -1.95
C GLN A 213 6.88 -23.01 -0.90
#